data_AF-A0A6A5V860-F1
#
_entry.id   AF-A0A6A5V860-F1
#
_cell.length_a   1.000
_cell.length_b   1.000
_cell.length_c   1.000
_cell.angle_alpha   90.00
_cell.angle_beta   90.00
_cell.angle_gamma   90.00
#
_symmetry.space_group_name_H-M   'P 1'
#
loop_
_entity.id
_entity.type
_entity.pdbx_description
1 polymer ?
#
loop_
_entity_poly.entity_id
_entity_poly.type
_entity_poly.pdbx_seq_one_letter_code
_entity_poly.pdbx_strand_id
1 'polypeptide(L)'
;QIRLLHIYPGRFDETVNIQLQCAELSSRLRYDALSYAWGTQTSPFQARVNVVGMWITANLDCALRYLRQGTRTRALWVDVLCINQKDTIERNSQVKAMEKVYKLADQVIIWLGPEDGVSEHEFHADWNGWEPDLFHAKIRIFSRPWFSRLWVAQEFVLARDPVV
;
A
#
# COMPACT_ATOMS: atom_id res chain seq x y z
N GLN A 1 -12.10 7.30 -11.94
CA GLN A 1 -11.24 8.21 -11.15
C GLN A 1 -10.78 7.47 -9.91
N ILE A 2 -9.61 7.83 -9.39
CA ILE A 2 -9.06 7.32 -8.13
C ILE A 2 -8.61 8.50 -7.27
N ARG A 3 -8.34 8.27 -5.99
CA ARG A 3 -7.59 9.23 -5.17
C ARG A 3 -6.17 8.74 -5.00
N LEU A 4 -5.23 9.66 -5.06
CA LEU A 4 -3.85 9.44 -4.67
C LEU A 4 -3.56 10.14 -3.36
N LEU A 5 -2.79 9.47 -2.53
CA LEU A 5 -2.17 9.96 -1.32
C LEU A 5 -0.82 10.58 -1.68
N HIS A 6 -0.65 11.86 -1.42
CA HIS A 6 0.63 12.55 -1.51
C HIS A 6 1.18 12.68 -0.10
N ILE A 7 2.18 11.86 0.24
CA ILE A 7 2.87 11.95 1.53
C ILE A 7 3.99 12.99 1.42
N TYR A 8 3.93 14.00 2.27
CA TYR A 8 4.92 15.06 2.32
C TYR A 8 6.22 14.60 2.99
N PRO A 9 7.37 15.19 2.60
CA PRO A 9 8.65 14.87 3.22
C PRO A 9 8.69 15.27 4.70
N GLY A 10 9.55 14.61 5.46
CA GLY A 10 9.75 14.85 6.89
C GLY A 10 10.64 13.79 7.54
N ARG A 11 11.09 14.07 8.76
CA ARG A 11 11.88 13.13 9.57
C ARG A 11 11.01 12.01 10.10
N PHE A 12 11.59 10.85 10.39
CA PHE A 12 10.85 9.64 10.79
C PHE A 12 9.88 9.87 11.95
N ASP A 13 10.27 10.65 12.96
CA ASP A 13 9.51 10.97 14.17
C ASP A 13 8.44 12.06 13.98
N GLU A 14 8.60 12.94 12.99
CA GLU A 14 7.63 14.00 12.68
C GLU A 14 6.28 13.46 12.21
N THR A 15 5.22 14.23 12.47
CA THR A 15 3.85 13.92 12.01
C THR A 15 3.81 13.60 10.53
N VAL A 16 3.12 12.50 10.18
CA VAL A 16 2.84 12.15 8.79
C VAL A 16 1.82 13.14 8.23
N ASN A 17 2.23 13.95 7.25
CA ASN A 17 1.37 14.90 6.56
C ASN A 17 1.04 14.39 5.15
N ILE A 18 -0.25 14.37 4.83
CA ILE A 18 -0.83 13.75 3.64
C ILE A 18 -1.79 14.72 2.98
N GLN A 19 -1.73 14.78 1.66
CA GLN A 19 -2.78 15.34 0.82
C GLN A 19 -3.44 14.24 -0.03
N LEU A 20 -4.77 14.17 -0.03
CA LEU A 20 -5.53 13.32 -0.94
C LEU A 20 -5.97 14.14 -2.15
N GLN A 21 -5.69 13.65 -3.35
CA GLN A 21 -6.04 14.31 -4.60
C GLN A 21 -6.75 13.33 -5.54
N CYS A 22 -7.86 13.76 -6.14
CA CYS A 22 -8.53 12.99 -7.19
C CYS A 22 -7.73 13.04 -8.49
N ALA A 23 -7.63 11.89 -9.16
CA ALA A 23 -6.92 11.72 -10.42
C ALA A 23 -7.68 10.78 -11.37
N GLU A 24 -7.43 10.94 -12.67
CA GLU A 24 -7.90 10.01 -13.68
C GLU A 24 -6.96 8.81 -13.78
N LEU A 25 -7.50 7.61 -13.58
CA LEU A 25 -6.74 6.37 -13.71
C LEU A 25 -6.41 6.10 -15.18
N SER A 26 -5.16 6.36 -15.55
CA SER A 26 -4.63 6.17 -16.90
C SER A 26 -3.16 5.74 -16.83
N SER A 27 -2.61 5.23 -17.94
CA SER A 27 -1.20 4.85 -18.04
C SER A 27 -0.21 6.02 -17.94
N ARG A 28 -0.70 7.26 -17.92
CA ARG A 28 0.13 8.47 -17.73
C ARG A 28 0.24 8.88 -16.26
N LEU A 29 -0.65 8.35 -15.40
CA LEU A 29 -0.66 8.68 -13.99
C LEU A 29 0.48 7.93 -13.29
N ARG A 30 1.29 8.66 -12.51
CA ARG A 30 2.47 8.13 -11.81
C ARG A 30 2.22 8.06 -10.31
N TYR A 31 2.37 6.88 -9.74
CA TYR A 31 2.16 6.59 -8.32
C TYR A 31 2.62 5.16 -8.00
N ASP A 32 2.96 4.91 -6.74
CA ASP A 32 3.14 3.54 -6.25
C ASP A 32 1.86 3.06 -5.54
N ALA A 33 1.59 1.76 -5.52
CA ALA A 33 0.52 1.18 -4.72
C ALA A 33 1.10 0.51 -3.47
N LEU A 34 0.47 0.72 -2.31
CA LEU A 34 0.87 0.08 -1.06
C LEU A 34 -0.02 -1.13 -0.78
N SER A 35 0.59 -2.31 -0.70
CA SER A 35 -0.01 -3.52 -0.16
C SER A 35 0.54 -3.77 1.24
N TYR A 36 -0.34 -3.84 2.23
CA TYR A 36 0.05 -4.05 3.62
C TYR A 36 -1.04 -4.80 4.37
N ALA A 37 -0.66 -5.50 5.44
CA ALA A 37 -1.66 -6.13 6.28
C ALA A 37 -2.34 -5.12 7.21
N TRP A 38 -3.66 -5.21 7.30
CA TRP A 38 -4.40 -4.35 8.22
C TRP A 38 -4.03 -4.69 9.67
N GLY A 39 -3.74 -3.66 10.46
CA GLY A 39 -3.54 -3.77 11.90
C GLY A 39 -4.83 -3.48 12.66
N THR A 40 -4.99 -4.08 13.84
CA THR A 40 -6.10 -3.77 14.76
C THR A 40 -5.75 -2.66 15.74
N GLN A 41 -4.46 -2.42 15.95
CA GLN A 41 -3.97 -1.38 16.84
C GLN A 41 -4.00 -0.02 16.14
N THR A 42 -4.64 0.96 16.79
CA THR A 42 -4.59 2.37 16.37
C THR A 42 -3.22 2.96 16.69
N SER A 43 -2.68 3.77 15.79
CA SER A 43 -1.45 4.52 16.05
C SER A 43 -1.65 5.45 17.25
N PRO A 44 -0.64 5.63 18.13
CA PRO A 44 -0.69 6.64 19.17
C PRO A 44 -0.63 8.08 18.61
N PHE A 45 -0.28 8.24 17.34
CA PHE A 45 -0.17 9.53 16.67
C PHE A 45 -1.20 9.65 15.54
N GLN A 46 -1.81 10.83 15.41
CA GLN A 46 -2.66 11.14 14.27
C GLN A 46 -1.80 11.51 13.05
N ALA A 47 -2.17 10.98 11.90
CA ALA A 47 -1.72 11.51 10.62
C ALA A 47 -2.55 12.76 10.28
N ARG A 48 -1.95 13.75 9.61
CA ARG A 48 -2.67 14.93 9.11
C ARG A 48 -3.05 14.69 7.66
N VAL A 49 -4.33 14.50 7.37
CA VAL A 49 -4.87 14.23 6.03
C VAL A 49 -5.71 15.43 5.58
N ASN A 50 -5.31 16.12 4.51
CA ASN A 50 -5.99 17.34 4.03
C ASN A 50 -6.28 18.34 5.16
N VAL A 51 -5.28 18.61 6.01
CA VAL A 51 -5.33 19.44 7.24
C VAL A 51 -6.09 18.88 8.44
N VAL A 52 -6.82 17.77 8.31
CA VAL A 52 -7.58 17.15 9.40
C VAL A 52 -6.74 16.05 10.08
N GLY A 53 -6.73 16.01 11.41
CA GLY A 53 -6.15 14.90 12.16
C GLY A 53 -6.98 13.63 12.01
N MET A 54 -6.34 12.54 11.58
CA MET A 54 -6.98 11.25 11.34
C MET A 54 -6.23 10.13 12.07
N TRP A 55 -7.00 9.30 12.77
CA TRP A 55 -6.49 8.07 13.37
C TRP A 55 -6.33 7.00 12.29
N ILE A 56 -5.11 6.51 12.13
CA ILE A 56 -4.79 5.37 11.27
C ILE A 56 -4.25 4.23 12.11
N THR A 57 -4.19 3.04 11.54
CA THR A 57 -3.60 1.88 12.22
C THR A 57 -2.10 2.09 12.44
N ALA A 58 -1.56 1.55 13.52
CA ALA A 58 -0.13 1.64 13.82
C ALA A 58 0.74 1.05 12.69
N ASN A 59 0.27 -0.04 12.06
CA ASN A 59 0.98 -0.64 10.92
C ASN A 59 1.02 0.30 9.70
N LEU A 60 -0.09 0.97 9.39
CA LEU A 60 -0.12 1.93 8.29
C LEU A 60 0.73 3.17 8.60
N ASP A 61 0.69 3.68 9.83
CA ASP A 61 1.54 4.80 10.25
C ASP A 61 3.03 4.45 10.07
N CYS A 62 3.44 3.27 10.53
CA CYS A 62 4.80 2.77 10.37
C CYS A 62 5.20 2.68 8.88
N ALA A 63 4.39 2.00 8.06
CA ALA A 63 4.63 1.89 6.63
C ALA A 63 4.80 3.26 5.97
N LEU A 64 3.91 4.21 6.26
CA LEU A 64 3.97 5.56 5.71
C LEU A 64 5.24 6.31 6.15
N ARG A 65 5.69 6.13 7.39
CA ARG A 65 6.95 6.74 7.88
C ARG A 65 8.18 6.19 7.16
N TYR A 66 8.24 4.88 6.89
CA TYR A 66 9.33 4.26 6.13
C TYR A 66 9.29 4.65 4.64
N LEU A 67 8.09 4.80 4.06
CA LEU A 67 7.94 5.18 2.65
C LEU A 67 8.09 6.68 2.39
N ARG A 68 7.98 7.51 3.43
CA ARG A 68 8.21 8.94 3.38
C ARG A 68 9.66 9.23 3.06
N GLN A 69 9.88 10.06 2.04
CA GLN A 69 11.22 10.51 1.67
C GLN A 69 11.60 11.77 2.46
N GLY A 70 12.89 12.00 2.69
CA GLY A 70 13.34 13.17 3.45
C GLY A 70 13.17 14.52 2.75
N THR A 71 13.09 14.53 1.40
CA THR A 71 13.14 15.79 0.63
C THR A 71 12.07 15.92 -0.45
N ARG A 72 11.34 14.85 -0.77
CA ARG A 72 10.36 14.84 -1.87
C ARG A 72 9.04 14.25 -1.43
N THR A 73 7.97 14.80 -1.99
CA THR A 73 6.62 14.23 -1.86
C THR A 73 6.53 12.95 -2.66
N ARG A 74 5.93 11.90 -2.10
CA ARG A 74 5.69 10.63 -2.79
C ARG A 74 4.18 10.45 -3.03
N ALA A 75 3.81 10.05 -4.24
CA ALA A 75 2.44 9.70 -4.59
C ALA A 75 2.21 8.20 -4.39
N LEU A 76 1.24 7.86 -3.57
CA LEU A 76 0.88 6.50 -3.18
C LEU A 76 -0.62 6.27 -3.40
N TRP A 77 -1.01 5.05 -3.70
CA TRP A 77 -2.37 4.58 -3.54
C TRP A 77 -2.44 3.63 -2.35
N VAL A 78 -3.27 3.99 -1.37
CA VAL A 78 -3.51 3.21 -0.15
C VAL A 78 -5.02 3.03 0.01
N ASP A 79 -5.50 1.81 -0.13
CA ASP A 79 -6.94 1.47 -0.14
C ASP A 79 -7.76 2.15 0.97
N VAL A 80 -7.30 2.10 2.22
CA VAL A 80 -8.04 2.59 3.38
C VAL A 80 -8.19 4.11 3.40
N LEU A 81 -7.28 4.85 2.75
CA LEU A 81 -7.29 6.32 2.69
C LEU A 81 -7.83 6.84 1.35
N CYS A 82 -7.52 6.15 0.26
CA CYS A 82 -7.86 6.54 -1.11
C CYS A 82 -9.27 6.12 -1.52
N ILE A 83 -9.90 5.19 -0.80
CA ILE A 83 -11.31 4.79 -1.02
C ILE A 83 -12.17 5.33 0.11
N ASN A 84 -13.38 5.82 -0.21
CA ASN A 84 -14.29 6.36 0.79
C ASN A 84 -15.00 5.19 1.43
N GLN A 85 -14.49 4.76 2.58
CA GLN A 85 -15.00 3.58 3.26
C GLN A 85 -16.46 3.74 3.72
N LYS A 86 -16.96 4.98 3.82
CA LYS A 86 -18.34 5.30 4.22
C LYS A 86 -19.32 5.32 3.04
N ASP A 87 -18.83 5.46 1.81
CA ASP A 87 -19.65 5.43 0.61
C ASP A 87 -19.57 4.03 -0.01
N THR A 88 -20.60 3.22 0.21
CA THR A 88 -20.65 1.85 -0.30
C THR A 88 -20.66 1.81 -1.84
N ILE A 89 -21.24 2.80 -2.51
CA ILE A 89 -21.31 2.84 -3.98
C ILE A 89 -19.92 3.12 -4.53
N GLU A 90 -19.25 4.15 -4.02
CA GLU A 90 -17.87 4.47 -4.38
C GLU A 90 -16.95 3.29 -4.06
N ARG A 91 -17.03 2.75 -2.84
CA ARG A 91 -16.19 1.63 -2.40
C ARG A 91 -16.32 0.43 -3.33
N ASN A 92 -17.53 0.02 -3.68
CA ASN A 92 -17.75 -1.09 -4.58
C ASN A 92 -17.22 -0.81 -5.99
N SER A 93 -17.32 0.43 -6.46
CA SER A 93 -16.73 0.85 -7.74
C SER A 93 -15.20 0.80 -7.71
N GLN A 94 -14.58 1.30 -6.63
CA GLN A 94 -13.13 1.28 -6.44
C GLN A 94 -12.59 -0.14 -6.30
N VAL A 95 -13.28 -1.02 -5.57
CA VAL A 95 -12.90 -2.44 -5.45
C VAL A 95 -12.86 -3.12 -6.82
N LYS A 96 -13.85 -2.86 -7.69
CA LYS A 96 -13.83 -3.36 -9.08
C LYS A 96 -12.68 -2.79 -9.91
N ALA A 97 -12.18 -1.60 -9.56
CA ALA A 97 -11.07 -0.95 -10.27
C ALA A 97 -9.69 -1.32 -9.71
N MET A 98 -9.59 -2.00 -8.56
CA MET A 98 -8.33 -2.26 -7.87
C MET A 98 -7.31 -2.97 -8.73
N GLU A 99 -7.71 -3.99 -9.51
CA GLU A 99 -6.81 -4.70 -10.42
C GLU A 99 -6.09 -3.73 -11.37
N LYS A 100 -6.86 -2.83 -12.01
CA LYS A 100 -6.33 -1.80 -12.89
C LYS A 100 -5.45 -0.78 -12.14
N VAL A 101 -5.79 -0.46 -10.89
CA VAL A 101 -4.97 0.44 -10.05
C VAL A 101 -3.60 -0.18 -9.76
N TYR A 102 -3.55 -1.45 -9.35
CA TYR A 102 -2.26 -2.12 -9.11
C TYR A 102 -1.47 -2.31 -10.40
N LYS A 103 -2.13 -2.66 -11.51
CA LYS A 103 -1.50 -2.88 -12.81
C LYS A 103 -0.90 -1.61 -13.43
N LEU A 104 -1.48 -0.45 -13.14
CA LEU A 104 -1.01 0.85 -13.64
C LEU A 104 -0.10 1.60 -12.67
N ALA A 105 0.10 1.08 -11.45
CA ALA A 105 1.07 1.66 -10.54
C ALA A 105 2.49 1.50 -11.10
N ASP A 106 3.37 2.47 -10.85
CA ASP A 106 4.78 2.37 -11.22
C ASP A 106 5.47 1.24 -10.45
N GLN A 107 5.09 1.05 -9.18
CA GLN A 107 5.50 -0.06 -8.33
C GLN A 107 4.36 -0.50 -7.40
N VAL A 108 4.38 -1.77 -7.01
CA VAL A 108 3.55 -2.28 -5.90
C VAL A 108 4.47 -2.64 -4.75
N ILE A 109 4.34 -1.93 -3.64
CA ILE A 109 5.18 -2.06 -2.45
C ILE A 109 4.48 -2.98 -1.46
N ILE A 110 5.16 -4.04 -1.02
CA ILE A 110 4.62 -5.00 -0.06
C ILE A 110 5.20 -4.73 1.32
N TRP A 111 4.44 -4.07 2.18
CA TRP A 111 4.84 -3.80 3.55
C TRP A 111 4.52 -4.97 4.48
N LEU A 112 5.57 -5.62 5.00
CA LEU A 112 5.46 -6.77 5.89
C LEU A 112 5.46 -6.40 7.39
N GLY A 113 5.84 -5.17 7.72
CA GLY A 113 6.08 -4.70 9.08
C GLY A 113 7.52 -4.19 9.23
N PRO A 114 7.83 -3.49 10.32
CA PRO A 114 9.22 -3.20 10.65
C PRO A 114 9.98 -4.51 10.83
N GLU A 115 11.25 -4.55 10.43
CA GLU A 115 12.15 -5.65 10.78
C GLU A 115 12.36 -5.62 12.29
N ASP A 116 11.52 -6.35 13.02
CA ASP A 116 11.80 -6.72 14.39
C ASP A 116 13.10 -7.54 14.32
N GLY A 117 14.19 -7.06 14.93
CA GLY A 117 15.57 -7.56 14.78
C GLY A 117 15.84 -9.04 15.11
N VAL A 118 15.17 -9.96 14.41
CA VAL A 118 15.45 -11.38 14.34
C VAL A 118 15.18 -11.84 12.91
N SER A 119 16.27 -12.26 12.27
CA SER A 119 16.43 -12.84 10.92
C SER A 119 16.38 -11.87 9.74
N GLU A 120 17.58 -11.35 9.45
CA GLU A 120 18.09 -11.06 8.11
C GLU A 120 17.59 -12.09 7.09
N HIS A 121 16.63 -11.73 6.25
CA HIS A 121 16.52 -12.22 4.88
C HIS A 121 16.09 -11.00 4.06
N GLU A 122 17.06 -10.15 3.71
CA GLU A 122 16.91 -9.19 2.60
C GLU A 122 16.58 -10.01 1.35
N PHE A 123 15.29 -10.03 0.97
CA PHE A 123 14.85 -10.66 -0.25
C PHE A 123 15.22 -9.75 -1.44
N HIS A 124 16.47 -9.86 -1.89
CA HIS A 124 16.81 -9.47 -3.26
C HIS A 124 16.16 -10.46 -4.21
N ALA A 125 14.92 -10.17 -4.62
CA ALA A 125 14.30 -10.89 -5.72
C ALA A 125 15.09 -10.58 -7.00
N ASP A 126 15.95 -11.51 -7.41
CA ASP A 126 16.44 -11.58 -8.78
C ASP A 126 15.31 -12.13 -9.66
N TRP A 127 14.61 -11.23 -10.34
CA TRP A 127 13.39 -11.51 -11.10
C TRP A 127 13.62 -12.34 -12.38
N ASN A 128 14.87 -12.75 -12.65
CA ASN A 128 15.19 -13.62 -13.79
C ASN A 128 15.20 -15.12 -13.45
N GLY A 129 15.04 -15.50 -12.17
CA GLY A 129 15.16 -16.89 -11.71
C GLY A 129 13.91 -17.38 -10.96
N TRP A 130 13.30 -18.46 -11.45
CA TRP A 130 12.18 -19.13 -10.80
C TRP A 130 12.70 -19.97 -9.62
N GLU A 131 12.86 -19.38 -8.42
CA GLU A 131 13.30 -20.11 -7.22
C GLU A 131 12.14 -20.49 -6.26
N PRO A 132 12.10 -21.75 -5.75
CA PRO A 132 11.00 -22.30 -4.95
C PRO A 132 10.73 -21.62 -3.61
N ASP A 133 11.68 -20.86 -3.06
CA ASP A 133 11.57 -20.34 -1.69
C ASP A 133 10.63 -19.12 -1.55
N LEU A 134 10.23 -18.51 -2.67
CA LEU A 134 9.16 -17.51 -2.70
C LEU A 134 7.76 -18.10 -2.45
N PHE A 135 7.61 -19.42 -2.45
CA PHE A 135 6.32 -20.10 -2.28
C PHE A 135 5.75 -19.92 -0.86
N HIS A 136 6.59 -19.86 0.17
CA HIS A 136 6.16 -19.71 1.56
C HIS A 136 5.72 -18.28 1.92
N ALA A 137 6.40 -17.27 1.38
CA ALA A 137 5.96 -15.87 1.49
C ALA A 137 4.63 -15.64 0.76
N LYS A 138 4.46 -16.24 -0.43
CA LYS A 138 3.19 -16.26 -1.16
C LYS A 138 2.07 -16.84 -0.30
N ILE A 139 2.20 -18.06 0.21
CA ILE A 139 1.14 -18.71 1.00
C ILE A 139 0.78 -17.94 2.28
N ARG A 140 1.75 -17.34 2.98
CA ARG A 140 1.49 -16.59 4.23
C ARG A 140 0.71 -15.29 4.00
N ILE A 141 0.87 -14.65 2.83
CA ILE A 141 0.12 -13.47 2.41
C ILE A 141 -1.32 -13.86 2.02
N PHE A 142 -1.49 -14.95 1.26
CA PHE A 142 -2.79 -15.50 0.90
C PHE A 142 -3.60 -16.08 2.09
N SER A 143 -2.95 -16.35 3.22
CA SER A 143 -3.60 -16.88 4.44
C SER A 143 -4.20 -15.81 5.35
N ARG A 144 -4.06 -14.51 5.02
CA ARG A 144 -4.58 -13.43 5.90
C ARG A 144 -6.08 -13.20 5.67
N PRO A 145 -6.88 -12.95 6.73
CA PRO A 145 -8.35 -12.84 6.65
C PRO A 145 -8.92 -11.80 5.68
N TRP A 146 -8.10 -10.83 5.25
CA TRP A 146 -8.49 -9.83 4.26
C TRP A 146 -8.34 -10.35 2.82
N PHE A 147 -7.41 -11.27 2.56
CA PHE A 147 -7.19 -11.90 1.25
C PHE A 147 -8.30 -12.92 0.92
N SER A 148 -8.85 -13.58 1.93
CA SER A 148 -9.96 -14.53 1.79
C SER A 148 -11.33 -13.88 1.55
N ARG A 149 -11.41 -12.54 1.49
CA ARG A 149 -12.66 -11.78 1.28
C ARG A 149 -12.70 -10.96 -0.03
N LEU A 150 -11.66 -11.03 -0.87
CA LEU A 150 -11.72 -10.58 -2.25
C LEU A 150 -11.70 -11.78 -3.20
N TRP A 151 -12.60 -11.74 -4.17
CA TRP A 151 -12.80 -12.78 -5.17
C TRP A 151 -11.59 -12.88 -6.11
N VAL A 152 -10.85 -13.97 -5.87
CA VAL A 152 -10.14 -14.88 -6.78
C VAL A 152 -8.70 -14.55 -7.19
N ALA A 153 -7.85 -15.52 -6.79
CA ALA A 153 -6.64 -16.00 -7.42
C ALA A 153 -6.79 -16.40 -8.92
N GLN A 154 -7.46 -15.58 -9.74
CA GLN A 154 -7.61 -15.78 -11.19
C GLN A 154 -6.83 -14.74 -12.01
N GLU A 155 -6.44 -13.60 -11.43
CA GLU A 155 -5.82 -12.48 -12.16
C GLU A 155 -4.33 -12.26 -11.83
N PHE A 156 -3.69 -13.15 -11.05
CA PHE A 156 -2.27 -13.00 -10.68
C PHE A 156 -1.29 -13.61 -11.70
N VAL A 157 -1.79 -14.15 -12.82
CA VAL A 157 -0.98 -14.60 -13.96
C VAL A 157 -0.49 -13.42 -14.84
N LEU A 158 -0.83 -12.17 -14.51
CA LEU A 158 -0.65 -11.04 -15.44
C LEU A 158 0.05 -9.78 -14.91
N ALA A 159 0.58 -9.76 -13.68
CA ALA A 159 1.32 -8.60 -13.16
C ALA A 159 2.82 -8.69 -13.48
N ARG A 160 3.38 -7.62 -14.07
CA ARG A 160 4.65 -7.65 -14.82
C ARG A 160 5.91 -7.30 -14.02
N ASP A 161 5.81 -6.79 -12.78
CA ASP A 161 6.96 -6.58 -11.85
C ASP A 161 6.50 -5.92 -10.53
N PRO A 162 6.47 -6.61 -9.38
CA PRO A 162 6.34 -5.99 -8.05
C PRO A 162 7.69 -5.81 -7.33
N VAL A 163 7.83 -4.78 -6.48
CA VAL A 163 9.04 -4.47 -5.70
C VAL A 163 8.74 -4.70 -4.21
N VAL A 164 9.53 -5.55 -3.56
CA VAL A 164 9.41 -5.85 -2.11
C VAL A 164 10.25 -4.87 -1.31
#